data_AF-A0A7Y1YDJ2-F1
#
_entry.id   AF-A0A7Y1YDJ2-F1
#
_cell.length_a   1.000
_cell.length_b   1.000
_cell.length_c   1.000
_cell.angle_alpha   90.00
_cell.angle_beta   90.00
_cell.angle_gamma   90.00
#
_symmetry.space_group_name_H-M   'P 1'
#
loop_
_entity.id
_entity.type
_entity.pdbx_description
1 polymer ?
#
loop_
_entity_poly.entity_id
_entity_poly.type
_entity_poly.pdbx_seq_one_letter_code
_entity_poly.pdbx_strand_id
1 'polypeptide(L)'
;GVQPHPAVWVIKNIPGRLGPHVLRLMPYIPILRKLLNPNNFQFLALEGCFYREGCEKDLVTLWESVLNYFRLKSALIWLDSEDPLADYLNKHARLGLLNVFAKRAETQLMTLPENLSSMEAEALKHGPFYTTGFDFV
;
A
#
# COMPACT_ATOMS: atom_id res chain seq x y z
N GLY A 1 -3.06 4.23 15.56
CA GLY A 1 -2.70 2.80 15.58
C GLY A 1 -2.59 2.31 14.16
N VAL A 2 -1.73 1.33 13.92
CA VAL A 2 -1.62 0.61 12.65
C VAL A 2 -1.24 -0.82 12.97
N GLN A 3 -1.70 -1.76 12.18
CA GLN A 3 -1.29 -3.15 12.24
C GLN A 3 -0.26 -3.41 11.12
N PRO A 4 1.03 -3.64 11.47
CA PRO A 4 2.07 -3.88 10.47
C PRO A 4 2.35 -5.37 10.26
N HIS A 5 2.49 -5.78 9.01
CA HIS A 5 2.87 -7.13 8.60
C HIS A 5 4.13 -7.11 7.74
N PRO A 6 5.25 -7.71 8.19
CA PRO A 6 6.42 -7.89 7.36
C PRO A 6 6.14 -8.81 6.16
N ALA A 7 6.59 -8.36 4.99
CA ALA A 7 6.29 -8.97 3.71
C ALA A 7 7.53 -9.00 2.83
N VAL A 8 7.59 -9.97 1.91
CA VAL A 8 8.69 -10.11 0.95
C VAL A 8 8.14 -10.42 -0.44
N TRP A 9 8.50 -9.59 -1.42
CA TRP A 9 8.15 -9.82 -2.83
C TRP A 9 9.36 -10.02 -3.72
N VAL A 10 9.15 -10.77 -4.80
CA VAL A 10 10.02 -10.77 -5.98
C VAL A 10 9.36 -9.90 -7.05
N ILE A 11 9.93 -8.72 -7.28
CA ILE A 11 9.45 -7.76 -8.28
C ILE A 11 9.82 -8.28 -9.67
N LYS A 12 8.84 -8.85 -10.38
CA LYS A 12 9.00 -9.34 -11.76
C LYS A 12 8.97 -8.23 -12.79
N ASN A 13 8.20 -7.18 -12.53
CA ASN A 13 8.03 -6.07 -13.46
C ASN A 13 7.73 -4.77 -12.70
N ILE A 14 8.15 -3.64 -13.26
CA ILE A 14 7.77 -2.30 -12.81
C ILE A 14 6.91 -1.68 -13.91
N PRO A 15 5.69 -1.20 -13.62
CA PRO A 15 4.82 -0.62 -14.64
C PRO A 15 5.42 0.66 -15.25
N GLY A 16 5.20 0.84 -16.56
CA GLY A 16 5.62 2.02 -17.33
C GLY A 16 6.79 1.78 -18.28
N ARG A 17 6.96 2.69 -19.26
CA ARG A 17 7.96 2.56 -20.33
C ARG A 17 9.41 2.49 -19.84
N LEU A 18 9.67 3.09 -18.67
CA LEU A 18 10.99 3.10 -18.05
C LEU A 18 11.24 1.91 -17.11
N GLY A 19 10.23 1.08 -16.80
CA GLY A 19 10.32 0.00 -15.83
C GLY A 19 11.48 -0.97 -16.05
N PRO A 20 11.67 -1.52 -17.27
CA PRO A 20 12.79 -2.41 -17.58
C PRO A 20 14.17 -1.73 -17.43
N HIS A 21 14.25 -0.42 -17.70
CA HIS A 21 15.49 0.35 -17.54
C HIS A 21 15.78 0.62 -16.06
N VAL A 22 14.76 0.96 -15.27
CA VAL A 22 14.89 1.14 -13.82
C VAL A 22 15.38 -0.16 -13.18
N LEU A 23 14.76 -1.31 -13.49
CA LEU A 23 15.18 -2.61 -12.96
C LEU A 23 16.64 -2.95 -13.33
N ARG A 24 17.07 -2.61 -14.55
CA ARG A 24 18.46 -2.83 -15.01
C ARG A 24 19.47 -1.90 -14.34
N LEU A 25 19.12 -0.63 -14.13
CA LEU A 25 20.01 0.39 -13.59
C LEU A 25 20.05 0.42 -12.05
N MET A 26 18.98 -0.05 -11.42
CA MET A 26 18.81 -0.01 -9.97
C MET A 26 19.94 -0.68 -9.16
N PRO A 27 20.59 -1.79 -9.58
CA PRO A 27 21.74 -2.34 -8.85
C PRO A 27 22.95 -1.37 -8.78
N TYR A 28 23.05 -0.45 -9.73
CA TYR A 28 24.15 0.51 -9.85
C TYR A 28 23.88 1.84 -9.16
N ILE A 29 22.63 2.12 -8.74
CA ILE A 29 22.25 3.35 -8.04
C ILE A 29 22.18 3.03 -6.53
N PRO A 30 23.15 3.47 -5.71
CA PRO A 30 23.29 3.02 -4.31
C PRO A 30 22.06 3.30 -3.45
N ILE A 31 21.36 4.41 -3.71
CA ILE A 31 20.13 4.79 -3.00
C ILE A 31 18.99 3.82 -3.36
N LEU A 32 18.76 3.56 -4.65
CA LEU A 32 17.70 2.66 -5.09
C LEU A 32 17.98 1.21 -4.68
N ARG A 33 19.23 0.76 -4.73
CA ARG A 33 19.64 -0.57 -4.26
C ARG A 33 19.31 -0.80 -2.78
N LYS A 34 19.34 0.25 -1.95
CA LYS A 34 18.96 0.17 -0.52
C LYS A 34 17.45 0.19 -0.29
N LEU A 35 16.70 0.82 -1.19
CA LEU A 35 15.24 0.97 -1.07
C LEU A 35 14.48 -0.20 -1.70
N LEU A 36 15.02 -0.77 -2.77
CA LEU A 36 14.34 -1.77 -3.59
C LEU A 36 15.36 -2.84 -4.01
N ASN A 37 15.15 -4.06 -3.52
CA ASN A 37 15.83 -5.25 -4.00
C ASN A 37 14.80 -6.13 -4.74
N PRO A 38 14.79 -6.19 -6.07
CA PRO A 38 13.76 -6.87 -6.85
C PRO A 38 13.66 -8.35 -6.56
N ASN A 39 14.74 -8.99 -6.11
CA ASN A 39 14.74 -10.42 -5.81
C ASN A 39 14.38 -10.73 -4.35
N ASN A 40 14.31 -9.70 -3.49
CA ASN A 40 14.01 -9.83 -2.07
C ASN A 40 13.52 -8.47 -1.54
N PHE A 41 12.39 -7.99 -2.07
CA PHE A 41 11.86 -6.68 -1.72
C PHE A 41 11.12 -6.80 -0.40
N GLN A 42 11.76 -6.34 0.67
CA GLN A 42 11.20 -6.37 2.02
C GLN A 42 10.45 -5.08 2.31
N PHE A 43 9.21 -5.21 2.76
CA PHE A 43 8.36 -4.07 3.11
C PHE A 43 7.41 -4.43 4.26
N LEU A 44 6.76 -3.42 4.83
CA LEU A 44 5.63 -3.61 5.73
C LEU A 44 4.32 -3.43 4.97
N ALA A 45 3.49 -4.45 4.91
CA ALA A 45 2.06 -4.29 4.63
C ALA A 45 1.42 -3.62 5.86
N LEU A 46 0.87 -2.43 5.67
CA LEU A 46 0.16 -1.67 6.71
C LEU A 46 -1.34 -1.89 6.52
N GLU A 47 -2.03 -2.23 7.60
CA GLU A 47 -3.49 -2.42 7.63
C GLU A 47 -4.06 -1.92 8.96
N GLY A 48 -5.38 -1.97 9.12
CA GLY A 48 -6.03 -1.61 10.38
C GLY A 48 -5.65 -0.22 10.90
N CYS A 49 -5.59 0.77 9.99
CA CYS A 49 -5.19 2.13 10.37
C CYS A 49 -6.29 2.80 11.20
N PHE A 50 -5.95 3.21 12.41
CA PHE A 50 -6.84 3.90 13.33
C PHE A 50 -6.24 5.25 13.73
N TYR A 51 -6.95 6.33 13.46
CA TYR A 51 -6.51 7.68 13.77
C TYR A 51 -7.73 8.56 14.03
N ARG A 52 -7.51 9.68 14.71
CA ARG A 52 -8.54 10.71 14.85
C ARG A 52 -8.50 11.59 13.60
N GLU A 53 -9.65 11.98 13.09
CA GLU A 53 -9.75 12.95 12.01
C GLU A 53 -8.93 14.22 12.32
N GLY A 54 -8.14 14.68 11.35
CA GLY A 54 -7.19 15.78 11.51
C GLY A 54 -5.81 15.37 12.03
N CYS A 55 -5.61 14.10 12.41
CA CYS A 55 -4.33 13.54 12.85
C CYS A 55 -3.67 12.63 11.78
N GLU A 56 -4.02 12.79 10.50
CA GLU A 56 -3.47 11.97 9.40
C GLU A 56 -1.94 12.13 9.30
N LYS A 57 -1.43 13.33 9.60
CA LYS A 57 0.01 13.59 9.65
C LYS A 57 0.70 12.75 10.72
N ASP A 58 0.09 12.63 11.89
CA ASP A 58 0.64 11.84 13.00
C ASP A 58 0.63 10.34 12.65
N LEU A 59 -0.34 9.89 11.86
CA LEU A 59 -0.37 8.53 11.32
C LEU A 59 0.82 8.26 10.39
N VAL A 60 1.16 9.20 9.51
CA VAL A 60 2.35 9.07 8.64
C VAL A 60 3.64 9.04 9.47
N THR A 61 3.75 9.89 10.50
CA THR A 61 4.89 9.85 11.44
C THR A 61 4.96 8.53 12.21
N LEU A 62 3.83 7.96 12.60
CA LEU A 62 3.75 6.63 13.19
C LEU A 62 4.28 5.58 12.22
N TRP A 63 3.89 5.61 10.95
CA TRP A 63 4.37 4.64 9.95
C TRP A 63 5.89 4.70 9.76
N GLU A 64 6.49 5.89 9.72
CA GLU A 64 7.95 6.04 9.68
C GLU A 64 8.62 5.43 10.92
N SER A 65 8.01 5.63 12.09
CA SER A 65 8.49 5.07 13.36
C SER A 65 8.41 3.54 13.37
N VAL A 66 7.31 2.98 12.83
CA VAL A 66 7.12 1.53 12.69
C VAL A 66 8.12 0.94 11.69
N LEU A 67 8.33 1.58 10.54
CA LEU A 67 9.37 1.18 9.58
C LEU A 67 10.76 1.13 10.23
N ASN A 68 11.09 2.15 11.02
CA ASN A 68 12.34 2.19 11.76
C ASN A 68 12.45 1.05 12.78
N TYR A 69 11.37 0.75 13.52
CA TYR A 69 11.31 -0.35 14.48
C TYR A 69 11.58 -1.71 13.81
N PHE A 70 10.95 -1.98 12.66
CA PHE A 70 11.18 -3.20 11.86
C PHE A 70 12.48 -3.17 11.05
N ARG A 71 13.25 -2.07 11.09
CA ARG A 71 14.46 -1.83 10.27
C ARG A 71 14.21 -1.94 8.76
N LEU A 72 13.00 -1.60 8.33
CA LEU A 72 12.59 -1.59 6.93
C LEU A 72 12.55 -0.14 6.39
N LYS A 73 12.57 -0.01 5.07
CA LYS A 73 12.62 1.30 4.38
C LYS A 73 11.38 1.60 3.55
N SER A 74 10.49 0.62 3.41
CA SER A 74 9.36 0.65 2.50
C SER A 74 8.15 0.04 3.18
N ALA A 75 7.00 0.67 3.00
CA ALA A 75 5.70 0.15 3.40
C ALA A 75 4.76 0.18 2.18
N LEU A 76 3.75 -0.67 2.22
CA LEU A 76 2.67 -0.70 1.26
C LEU A 76 1.34 -0.77 2.01
N ILE A 77 0.37 0.00 1.54
CA ILE A 77 -0.98 0.06 2.10
C ILE A 77 -1.97 0.02 0.95
N TRP A 78 -3.03 -0.75 1.11
CA TRP A 78 -4.16 -0.77 0.20
C TRP A 78 -5.29 0.02 0.84
N LEU A 79 -5.78 1.02 0.14
CA LEU A 79 -6.88 1.88 0.57
C LEU A 79 -7.91 1.92 -0.54
N ASP A 80 -9.18 2.05 -0.15
CA ASP A 80 -10.21 2.40 -1.11
C ASP A 80 -9.88 3.75 -1.77
N SER A 81 -10.10 3.87 -3.06
CA SER A 81 -9.93 5.12 -3.80
C SER A 81 -10.81 6.25 -3.27
N GLU A 82 -11.93 5.93 -2.64
CA GLU A 82 -12.86 6.89 -2.04
C GLU A 82 -12.54 7.18 -0.54
N ASP A 83 -11.56 6.49 0.05
CA ASP A 83 -11.16 6.71 1.44
C ASP A 83 -10.54 8.11 1.63
N PRO A 84 -11.00 8.93 2.61
CA PRO A 84 -10.40 10.23 2.90
C PRO A 84 -8.89 10.17 3.20
N LEU A 85 -8.41 9.07 3.77
CA LEU A 85 -6.98 8.84 3.98
C LEU A 85 -6.25 8.72 2.64
N ALA A 86 -6.82 8.00 1.66
CA ALA A 86 -6.21 7.86 0.35
C ALA A 86 -6.08 9.23 -0.34
N ASP A 87 -7.10 10.07 -0.23
CA ASP A 87 -7.07 11.45 -0.74
C ASP A 87 -6.00 12.29 -0.04
N TYR A 88 -5.98 12.25 1.30
CA TYR A 88 -4.98 12.95 2.11
C TYR A 88 -3.55 12.55 1.73
N LEU A 89 -3.29 11.24 1.65
CA LEU A 89 -1.95 10.74 1.35
C LEU A 89 -1.48 11.16 -0.06
N ASN A 90 -2.38 11.19 -1.03
CA ASN A 90 -2.07 11.60 -2.40
C ASN A 90 -1.79 13.10 -2.54
N LYS A 91 -2.49 13.94 -1.76
CA LYS A 91 -2.38 15.41 -1.84
C LYS A 91 -1.34 16.00 -0.90
N HIS A 92 -1.18 15.43 0.29
CA HIS A 92 -0.48 16.09 1.41
C HIS A 92 0.70 15.28 1.96
N ALA A 93 0.68 13.95 1.86
CA ALA A 93 1.76 13.14 2.44
C ALA A 93 3.00 13.05 1.54
N ARG A 94 4.18 12.98 2.17
CA ARG A 94 5.47 12.78 1.51
C ARG A 94 5.82 11.28 1.48
N LEU A 95 5.20 10.51 0.60
CA LEU A 95 5.33 9.04 0.52
C LEU A 95 6.67 8.51 -0.07
N GLY A 96 7.67 9.36 -0.22
CA GLY A 96 9.00 8.98 -0.71
C GLY A 96 9.05 8.56 -2.18
N LEU A 97 10.21 8.03 -2.59
CA LEU A 97 10.56 7.78 -3.99
C LEU A 97 9.78 6.61 -4.62
N LEU A 98 9.40 5.61 -3.82
CA LEU A 98 8.72 4.42 -4.33
C LEU A 98 7.26 4.68 -4.71
N ASN A 99 6.64 5.73 -4.17
CA ASN A 99 5.26 6.09 -4.48
C ASN A 99 5.03 6.37 -5.98
N VAL A 100 6.08 6.79 -6.70
CA VAL A 100 6.01 7.02 -8.16
C VAL A 100 5.64 5.74 -8.92
N PHE A 101 6.02 4.56 -8.40
CA PHE A 101 5.71 3.27 -9.00
C PHE A 101 4.34 2.72 -8.56
N ALA A 102 3.87 3.10 -7.37
CA ALA A 102 2.64 2.59 -6.78
C ALA A 102 1.35 3.25 -7.31
N LYS A 103 1.43 4.51 -7.80
CA LYS A 103 0.30 5.34 -8.27
C LYS A 103 -0.58 4.77 -9.40
N ARG A 104 -0.37 3.53 -9.84
CA ARG A 104 -1.05 2.93 -11.01
C ARG A 104 -1.62 1.53 -10.78
N ALA A 105 -1.62 1.05 -9.54
CA ALA A 105 -2.14 -0.27 -9.20
C ALA A 105 -3.53 -0.12 -8.56
N GLU A 106 -4.56 0.10 -9.40
CA GLU A 106 -5.95 0.01 -8.96
C GLU A 106 -6.41 -1.45 -8.98
N THR A 107 -7.16 -1.85 -7.97
CA THR A 107 -7.75 -3.19 -7.83
C THR A 107 -9.25 -3.06 -7.60
N GLN A 108 -10.03 -3.97 -8.19
CA GLN A 108 -11.48 -4.01 -7.99
C GLN A 108 -11.83 -5.13 -7.00
N LEU A 109 -12.64 -4.80 -6.00
CA LEU A 109 -13.25 -5.80 -5.14
C LEU A 109 -14.46 -6.41 -5.84
N MET A 110 -14.45 -7.73 -6.02
CA MET A 110 -15.54 -8.46 -6.65
C MET A 110 -16.19 -9.39 -5.63
N THR A 111 -17.50 -9.26 -5.46
CA THR A 111 -18.29 -10.11 -4.58
C THR A 111 -19.33 -10.88 -5.39
N LEU A 112 -19.44 -12.18 -5.16
CA LEU A 112 -20.56 -12.99 -5.65
C LEU A 112 -21.51 -13.25 -4.48
N PRO A 113 -22.65 -12.56 -4.39
CA PRO A 113 -23.59 -12.74 -3.30
C PRO A 113 -24.36 -14.06 -3.47
N GLU A 114 -23.98 -15.08 -2.70
CA GLU A 114 -24.70 -16.34 -2.61
C GLU A 114 -25.63 -16.33 -1.39
N ASN A 115 -26.88 -16.76 -1.57
CA ASN A 115 -27.90 -16.80 -0.51
C ASN A 115 -28.24 -15.46 0.16
N LEU A 116 -27.96 -14.33 -0.49
CA LEU A 116 -28.42 -13.01 -0.04
C LEU A 116 -29.71 -12.61 -0.76
N SER A 117 -30.62 -11.98 -0.04
CA SER A 117 -31.75 -11.29 -0.65
C SER A 117 -31.28 -10.10 -1.50
N SER A 118 -32.11 -9.63 -2.44
CA SER A 118 -31.80 -8.44 -3.25
C SER A 118 -31.50 -7.20 -2.41
N MET A 119 -32.12 -7.08 -1.22
CA MET A 119 -31.89 -5.97 -0.29
C MET A 119 -30.52 -6.07 0.38
N GLU A 120 -30.13 -7.26 0.84
CA GLU A 120 -28.80 -7.48 1.45
C GLU A 120 -27.67 -7.33 0.42
N ALA A 121 -27.88 -7.84 -0.80
CA ALA A 121 -26.92 -7.68 -1.88
C ALA A 121 -26.74 -6.20 -2.28
N GLU A 122 -27.79 -5.39 -2.22
CA GLU A 122 -27.69 -3.95 -2.46
C GLU A 122 -27.00 -3.23 -1.30
N ALA A 123 -27.34 -3.57 -0.06
CA ALA A 123 -26.69 -3.01 1.12
C ALA A 123 -25.17 -3.29 1.15
N LEU A 124 -24.75 -4.48 0.69
CA LEU A 124 -23.35 -4.86 0.60
C LEU A 124 -22.53 -3.89 -0.27
N LYS A 125 -23.11 -3.36 -1.36
CA LYS A 125 -22.40 -2.47 -2.30
C LYS A 125 -22.01 -1.13 -1.69
N HIS A 126 -22.73 -0.67 -0.69
CA HIS A 126 -22.55 0.65 -0.05
C HIS A 126 -21.94 0.54 1.35
N GLY A 127 -21.66 -0.69 1.81
CA GLY A 127 -21.04 -0.94 3.11
C GLY A 127 -19.54 -0.67 3.09
N PRO A 128 -18.91 -0.41 4.24
CA PRO A 128 -17.46 -0.33 4.32
C PRO A 128 -16.85 -1.71 4.06
N PHE A 129 -15.79 -1.73 3.25
CA PHE A 129 -15.00 -2.93 3.02
C PHE A 129 -13.68 -2.87 3.78
N TYR A 130 -13.24 -4.04 4.24
CA TYR A 130 -11.92 -4.21 4.84
C TYR A 130 -11.21 -5.33 4.09
N THR A 131 -9.99 -5.06 3.64
CA THR A 131 -9.09 -6.07 3.10
C THR A 131 -7.92 -6.23 4.05
N THR A 132 -7.38 -7.45 4.15
CA THR A 132 -6.11 -7.65 4.83
C THR A 132 -4.97 -7.54 3.82
N GLY A 133 -3.89 -6.88 4.20
CA GLY A 133 -2.66 -6.84 3.43
C GLY A 133 -2.17 -8.25 3.08
N PHE A 134 -2.44 -9.23 3.96
CA PHE A 134 -2.09 -10.63 3.75
C PHE A 134 -2.68 -11.23 2.46
N ASP A 135 -3.86 -10.79 2.03
CA ASP A 135 -4.51 -11.29 0.81
C ASP A 135 -3.73 -10.92 -0.46
N PHE A 136 -2.84 -9.93 -0.36
CA PHE A 136 -2.08 -9.40 -1.48
C PHE A 136 -0.60 -9.74 -1.42
N VAL A 137 -0.08 -10.28 -0.31
CA VAL A 137 1.36 -10.56 -0.13
C VAL A 137 1.77 -11.92 -0.67
#